data_AF-A0A351MT48-F1
#
_entry.id   AF-A0A351MT48-F1
#
_cell.length_a   1.000
_cell.length_b   1.000
_cell.length_c   1.000
_cell.angle_alpha   90.00
_cell.angle_beta   90.00
_cell.angle_gamma   90.00
#
_symmetry.space_group_name_H-M   'P 1'
#
loop_
_entity.id
_entity.type
_entity.pdbx_description
1 polymer ?
#
loop_
_entity_poly.entity_id
_entity_poly.type
_entity_poly.pdbx_seq_one_letter_code
_entity_poly.pdbx_strand_id
1 'polypeptide(L)' 'FTKVAPEGIEALKEVSGTVDKVLGTLSGGVQSGLGYLGARDLAEHRDRARFVRVSPAGLRESAPHDVIEIKAGS' A
#
# COMPACT_ATOMS: atom_id res chain seq x y z
N PHE A 1 -32.53 18.18 14.04
CA PHE A 1 -31.06 18.29 14.05
C PHE A 1 -30.55 18.08 12.63
N THR A 2 -30.48 19.15 11.84
CA THR A 2 -29.96 19.07 10.47
C THR A 2 -28.45 19.21 10.56
N LYS A 3 -27.72 18.14 10.27
CA LYS A 3 -26.25 18.13 10.24
C LYS A 3 -25.80 18.95 9.03
N VAL A 4 -25.30 20.16 9.27
CA VAL A 4 -24.92 21.14 8.23
C VAL A 4 -23.46 20.95 7.77
N ALA A 5 -22.67 20.12 8.45
CA ALA A 5 -21.27 19.92 8.13
C ALA A 5 -21.09 18.79 7.10
N PRO A 6 -20.49 19.06 5.92
CA PRO A 6 -20.04 18.01 5.02
C PRO A 6 -18.86 17.24 5.64
N GLU A 7 -18.92 15.91 5.63
CA GLU A 7 -17.88 15.00 6.17
C GLU A 7 -16.97 14.41 5.08
N GLY A 8 -17.19 14.82 3.82
CA GLY A 8 -16.47 14.31 2.66
C GLY A 8 -16.15 15.41 1.65
N ILE A 9 -15.25 15.07 0.74
CA ILE A 9 -14.88 15.89 -0.41
C ILE A 9 -15.28 15.17 -1.70
N GLU A 10 -15.57 15.94 -2.75
CA GLU A 10 -15.74 15.41 -4.11
C GLU A 10 -14.43 15.61 -4.87
N ALA A 11 -13.91 14.55 -5.49
CA ALA A 11 -12.70 14.59 -6.28
C ALA A 11 -12.72 13.54 -7.40
N LEU A 12 -12.04 13.85 -8.50
CA LEU A 12 -11.83 12.91 -9.60
C LEU A 12 -10.59 12.07 -9.34
N LYS A 13 -10.61 10.82 -9.83
CA LYS A 13 -9.49 9.88 -9.79
C LYS A 13 -9.26 9.34 -11.19
N GLU A 14 -8.00 9.18 -11.57
CA GLU A 14 -7.63 8.51 -12.82
C GLU A 14 -8.24 7.10 -12.89
N VAL A 15 -8.63 6.69 -14.09
CA VAL A 15 -9.19 5.36 -14.32
C VAL A 15 -8.17 4.31 -13.90
N SER A 16 -8.52 3.52 -12.89
CA SER A 16 -7.72 2.36 -12.50
C SER A 16 -7.86 1.28 -13.57
N GLY A 17 -6.83 0.43 -13.72
CA GLY A 17 -6.86 -0.69 -14.65
C GLY A 17 -7.99 -1.70 -14.35
N THR A 18 -8.05 -2.79 -15.11
CA THR A 18 -9.04 -3.84 -14.87
C THR A 18 -8.99 -4.37 -13.44
N VAL A 19 -10.14 -4.82 -12.93
CA VAL A 19 -10.25 -5.37 -11.57
C VAL A 19 -9.23 -6.49 -11.36
N ASP A 20 -9.10 -7.41 -12.31
CA ASP A 20 -8.13 -8.51 -12.23
C ASP A 20 -6.68 -8.01 -12.12
N LYS A 21 -6.30 -6.96 -12.86
CA LYS A 21 -4.95 -6.37 -12.78
C LYS A 21 -4.70 -5.76 -11.41
N VAL A 22 -5.66 -5.01 -10.87
CA VAL A 22 -5.53 -4.38 -9.56
C VAL A 22 -5.44 -5.43 -8.46
N LEU A 23 -6.31 -6.44 -8.51
CA LEU A 23 -6.30 -7.55 -7.55
C LEU A 23 -5.00 -8.37 -7.64
N GLY A 24 -4.49 -8.59 -8.84
CA GLY A 24 -3.19 -9.25 -9.06
C GLY A 24 -2.06 -8.52 -8.34
N THR A 25 -1.95 -7.20 -8.51
CA THR A 25 -0.93 -6.39 -7.82
C THR A 25 -1.08 -6.44 -6.30
N LEU A 26 -2.30 -6.25 -5.78
CA LEU A 26 -2.54 -6.22 -4.34
C LEU A 26 -2.27 -7.59 -3.69
N SER A 27 -2.76 -8.67 -4.29
CA SER A 27 -2.52 -10.04 -3.80
C SER A 27 -1.05 -10.44 -3.89
N GLY A 28 -0.36 -10.08 -4.98
CA GLY A 28 1.08 -10.29 -5.13
C GLY A 28 1.89 -9.55 -4.05
N GLY A 29 1.49 -8.33 -3.69
CA GLY A 29 2.09 -7.60 -2.57
C GLY A 29 1.94 -8.32 -1.22
N VAL A 30 0.75 -8.86 -0.94
CA VAL A 30 0.51 -9.66 0.27
C VAL A 30 1.37 -10.93 0.28
N GLN A 31 1.46 -11.63 -0.86
CA GLN A 31 2.30 -12.83 -0.99
C GLN A 31 3.78 -12.53 -0.79
N SER A 32 4.28 -11.39 -1.28
CA SER A 32 5.64 -10.93 -1.02
C SER A 32 5.88 -10.73 0.48
N GLY A 33 4.93 -10.08 1.18
CA GLY A 33 4.97 -9.91 2.64
C GLY A 33 4.99 -11.24 3.41
N LEU A 34 4.18 -12.22 2.99
CA LEU A 34 4.23 -13.59 3.53
C LEU A 34 5.61 -14.22 3.39
N GLY A 35 6.23 -14.03 2.22
CA GLY A 35 7.59 -14.52 1.92
C GLY A 35 8.65 -13.95 2.87
N TYR A 36 8.66 -12.64 3.11
CA TYR A 36 9.62 -12.01 4.02
C TYR A 36 9.55 -12.55 5.46
N LEU A 37 8.36 -12.97 5.90
CA LEU A 37 8.12 -13.50 7.24
C LEU A 37 8.18 -15.03 7.32
N GLY A 38 8.41 -15.70 6.18
CA GLY A 38 8.37 -17.17 6.09
C GLY A 38 7.02 -17.76 6.53
N ALA A 39 5.93 -17.05 6.28
CA ALA A 39 4.57 -17.46 6.61
C ALA A 39 3.90 -18.11 5.39
N ARG A 40 3.25 -19.25 5.59
CA ARG A 40 2.55 -19.99 4.52
C ARG A 40 1.12 -19.50 4.30
N ASP A 41 0.54 -18.85 5.31
CA ASP A 41 -0.81 -18.30 5.27
C ASP A 41 -0.95 -17.06 6.18
N LEU A 42 -2.14 -16.48 6.21
CA LEU A 42 -2.44 -15.29 6.99
C LEU A 42 -2.47 -15.52 8.50
N ALA A 43 -2.72 -16.75 8.97
CA ALA A 43 -2.68 -17.06 10.39
C ALA A 43 -1.23 -17.06 10.87
N GLU A 44 -0.35 -17.77 10.17
CA GLU A 44 1.08 -17.75 10.46
C GLU A 44 1.68 -16.35 10.34
N HIS A 45 1.24 -15.55 9.36
CA HIS A 45 1.67 -14.15 9.25
C HIS A 45 1.32 -13.36 10.51
N ARG A 46 0.08 -13.46 11.00
CA ARG A 46 -0.36 -12.72 12.19
C ARG A 46 0.44 -13.12 13.42
N ASP A 47 0.77 -14.39 13.56
CA ASP A 47 1.55 -14.89 14.70
C ASP A 47 3.02 -14.47 14.64
N ARG A 48 3.60 -14.44 13.43
CA ARG A 48 5.03 -14.17 13.19
C ARG A 48 5.36 -12.70 13.00
N ALA A 49 4.44 -11.89 12.51
CA ALA A 49 4.70 -10.48 12.17
C ALA A 49 5.21 -9.70 13.39
N ARG A 50 6.25 -8.89 13.18
CA ARG A 50 6.78 -7.96 14.16
C ARG A 50 6.93 -6.61 13.49
N PHE A 51 6.54 -5.57 14.22
CA PHE A 51 6.55 -4.20 13.72
C PHE A 51 7.46 -3.35 14.59
N VAL A 52 8.05 -2.34 13.97
CA VAL A 52 8.88 -1.35 14.63
C VAL A 52 8.36 0.04 14.29
N ARG A 53 8.49 0.97 15.25
CA ARG A 53 8.14 2.38 15.01
C ARG A 53 9.29 3.03 14.25
N VAL A 54 8.94 3.76 13.20
CA VAL A 54 9.89 4.54 12.41
C VAL A 54 9.68 6.03 12.63
N SER A 55 10.75 6.81 12.50
CA SER A 55 10.69 8.27 12.52
C SER A 55 10.21 8.80 11.15
N PRO A 56 9.87 10.09 11.04
CA PRO A 56 9.58 10.70 9.74
C PRO A 56 10.75 10.61 8.74
N ALA A 57 11.99 10.53 9.22
CA ALA A 57 13.16 10.30 8.37
C ALA A 57 13.17 8.87 7.82
N GLY A 58 12.91 7.85 8.67
CA GLY A 58 12.82 6.46 8.23
C GLY A 58 11.67 6.21 7.25
N LEU A 59 10.57 6.98 7.35
CA LEU A 59 9.51 6.92 6.35
C LEU A 59 9.97 7.43 4.97
N ARG A 60 10.76 8.52 4.93
CA ARG A 60 11.34 9.03 3.68
C ARG A 60 12.31 8.03 3.07
N GLU A 61 13.12 7.40 3.91
CA GLU A 61 14.07 6.34 3.50
C GLU A 61 13.36 5.11 2.91
N SER A 62 12.14 4.81 3.37
CA SER A 62 11.39 3.63 2.90
C SER A 62 10.75 3.82 1.51
N ALA A 63 10.58 5.07 1.06
CA ALA A 63 10.08 5.38 -0.28
C ALA A 63 11.25 5.47 -1.27
N PRO A 64 11.02 5.32 -2.59
CA PRO A 64 12.04 5.68 -3.56
C PRO A 64 12.56 7.10 -3.32
N HIS A 65 13.86 7.25 -3.14
CA HIS A 65 14.54 8.53 -2.92
C HIS A 65 15.91 8.54 -3.61
N ASP A 66 16.44 9.74 -3.85
CA ASP A 66 17.74 9.98 -4.50
C ASP A 66 17.90 9.33 -5.90
N VAL A 67 16.78 9.12 -6.60
CA VAL A 67 16.72 8.61 -7.96
C VAL A 67 15.94 9.56 -8.86
N ILE A 68 16.35 9.66 -10.13
CA ILE A 68 15.55 10.33 -11.16
C ILE A 68 14.53 9.31 -11.64
N GLU A 69 13.27 9.47 -11.23
CA GLU A 69 12.18 8.64 -11.76
C GLU A 69 11.91 9.00 -13.23
N ILE A 70 12.46 8.21 -14.14
CA ILE A 70 12.11 8.29 -15.56
C ILE A 70 10.85 7.45 -15.72
N LYS A 71 9.69 8.11 -15.75
CA LYS A 71 8.43 7.45 -16.08
C LYS A 71 8.53 6.91 -17.51
N ALA A 72 8.66 5.59 -17.68
CA ALA A 72 8.39 4.98 -18.97
C ALA A 72 6.92 5.27 -19.30
N GLY A 73 6.69 5.93 -20.43
CA GLY A 73 5.37 6.37 -20.86
C GLY A 73 4.34 5.24 -20.75
N SER A 74 3.19 5.58 -20.20
CA SER A 74 1.96 4.80 -20.24
C SER A 74 1.57 4.44 -21.67
#